data_AF-A0A357ZZ95-F1
#
_entry.id   AF-A0A357ZZ95-F1
#
_cell.length_a   1.000
_cell.length_b   1.000
_cell.length_c   1.000
_cell.angle_alpha   90.00
_cell.angle_beta   90.00
_cell.angle_gamma   90.00
#
_symmetry.space_group_name_H-M   'P 1'
#
loop_
_entity.id
_entity.type
_entity.pdbx_description
1 polymer ?
#
loop_
_entity_poly.entity_id
_entity_poly.type
_entity_poly.pdbx_seq_one_letter_code
_entity_poly.pdbx_strand_id
1 'polypeptide(L)'
;MVAPVEDVENSIGVSDAGRLTKDERKWARIGTLVAVVVFWLIATCLQPWQLFDKGPYTTDFYDVQARSLVQGHLDVPANVAGIEGFEINGKTQIYFGIGPAIMRLPLSGVSDVFDRRLSLLSELLALSVLGLAAARLLKRAKSLVANAPEGAAWWFGAFAVVATLGTPLLFFSSRALVYHEAELWGAAAGLAGLDLVIRWWRVPTRRHLVEAVALATFALSCRPSTGAAPAMALGLFGLALAWKREWRRSLLVLAGAVIPFLGFALVNWLRFRSASDVPFPLQVFSKFNTDRQAALAANNGSLFGLKFVPTNVARYFSPFAF
;
A
#
# COMPACT_ATOMS: atom_id res chain seq x y z
N MET A 1 -38.89 24.04 26.77
CA MET A 1 -37.69 23.69 27.56
C MET A 1 -36.69 23.04 26.61
N VAL A 2 -35.77 23.83 26.08
CA VAL A 2 -34.72 23.40 25.17
C VAL A 2 -33.49 23.15 26.05
N ALA A 3 -33.01 21.92 26.10
CA ALA A 3 -31.77 21.60 26.81
C ALA A 3 -30.60 22.34 26.13
N PRO A 4 -29.66 22.93 26.88
CA PRO A 4 -28.55 23.66 26.30
C PRO A 4 -27.57 22.70 25.63
N VAL A 5 -27.13 23.08 24.44
CA VAL A 5 -26.18 22.35 23.58
C VAL A 5 -24.74 22.41 24.12
N GLU A 6 -24.51 23.03 25.29
CA GLU A 6 -23.18 23.28 25.86
C GLU A 6 -22.54 22.07 26.59
N ASP A 7 -23.30 21.02 26.93
CA ASP A 7 -22.77 19.91 27.75
C ASP A 7 -22.09 18.76 26.96
N VAL A 8 -22.11 18.80 25.62
CA VAL A 8 -21.39 17.78 24.82
C VAL A 8 -19.91 18.13 24.63
N GLU A 9 -19.54 19.41 24.70
CA GLU A 9 -18.14 19.84 24.52
C GLU A 9 -17.26 19.57 25.75
N ASN A 10 -17.85 19.49 26.95
CA ASN A 10 -17.10 19.35 28.21
C ASN A 10 -16.97 17.91 28.74
N SER A 11 -17.56 16.92 28.09
CA SER A 11 -17.38 15.50 28.45
C SER A 11 -16.20 14.81 27.75
N ILE A 12 -15.48 15.52 26.86
CA ILE A 12 -14.21 15.06 26.30
C ILE A 12 -13.09 15.33 27.32
N GLY A 13 -13.25 14.82 28.53
CA GLY A 13 -12.18 14.74 29.50
C GLY A 13 -11.02 13.95 28.88
N VAL A 14 -9.90 14.62 28.61
CA VAL A 14 -8.57 14.05 28.28
C VAL A 14 -8.68 12.72 27.52
N SER A 15 -9.48 12.68 26.45
CA SER A 15 -9.81 11.41 25.81
C SER A 15 -8.56 10.93 25.06
N ASP A 16 -8.14 9.71 25.36
CA ASP A 16 -6.90 9.08 24.91
C ASP A 16 -6.94 8.88 23.38
N ALA A 17 -6.77 9.96 22.60
CA ALA A 17 -6.88 10.20 21.15
C ALA A 17 -7.08 9.00 20.18
N GLY A 18 -8.01 8.09 20.47
CA GLY A 18 -8.11 6.78 19.83
C GLY A 18 -6.85 5.91 19.96
N ARG A 19 -6.06 6.04 21.04
CA ARG A 19 -4.88 5.22 21.30
C ARG A 19 -5.29 3.89 21.92
N LEU A 20 -4.53 2.85 21.61
CA LEU A 20 -4.66 1.54 22.26
C LEU A 20 -4.12 1.62 23.68
N THR A 21 -4.88 1.08 24.63
CA THR A 21 -4.40 0.85 26.00
C THR A 21 -3.23 -0.13 26.02
N LYS A 22 -2.56 -0.30 27.17
CA LYS A 22 -1.44 -1.25 27.29
C LYS A 22 -1.86 -2.68 26.92
N ASP A 23 -3.01 -3.12 27.40
CA ASP A 23 -3.52 -4.48 27.15
C ASP A 23 -3.98 -4.66 25.70
N GLU A 24 -4.71 -3.69 25.15
CA GLU A 24 -5.13 -3.72 23.74
C GLU A 24 -3.92 -3.77 22.81
N ARG A 25 -2.86 -3.01 23.13
CA ARG A 25 -1.59 -3.03 22.37
C ARG A 25 -0.86 -4.36 22.49
N LYS A 26 -0.84 -4.95 23.68
CA LYS A 26 -0.27 -6.28 23.91
C LYS A 26 -0.97 -7.31 23.01
N TRP A 27 -2.29 -7.35 23.04
CA TRP A 27 -3.07 -8.29 22.22
C TRP A 27 -2.96 -8.00 20.72
N ALA A 28 -2.95 -6.75 20.29
CA ALA A 28 -2.71 -6.38 18.89
C ALA A 28 -1.35 -6.91 18.39
N ARG A 29 -0.29 -6.78 19.21
CA ARG A 29 1.05 -7.31 18.88
C ARG A 29 1.06 -8.84 18.84
N ILE A 30 0.40 -9.49 19.81
CA ILE A 30 0.29 -10.96 19.83
C ILE A 30 -0.44 -11.46 18.58
N GLY A 31 -1.61 -10.88 18.26
CA GLY A 31 -2.37 -11.26 17.06
C GLY A 31 -1.60 -11.02 15.77
N THR A 32 -0.91 -9.88 15.66
CA THR A 32 -0.04 -9.59 14.52
C THR A 32 1.11 -10.60 14.41
N LEU A 33 1.77 -10.94 15.53
CA LEU A 33 2.84 -11.93 15.56
C LEU A 33 2.35 -13.31 15.14
N VAL A 34 1.19 -13.75 15.65
CA VAL A 34 0.55 -15.00 15.24
C VAL A 34 0.29 -15.00 13.74
N ALA A 35 -0.26 -13.90 13.20
CA ALA A 35 -0.52 -13.78 11.77
C ALA A 35 0.76 -13.88 10.93
N VAL A 36 1.82 -13.18 11.34
CA VAL A 36 3.14 -13.21 10.67
C VAL A 36 3.74 -14.61 10.70
N VAL A 37 3.69 -15.30 11.85
CA VAL A 37 4.22 -16.67 11.97
C VAL A 37 3.44 -17.63 11.09
N VAL A 38 2.10 -17.57 11.11
CA VAL A 38 1.28 -18.44 10.25
C VAL A 38 1.54 -18.16 8.77
N PHE A 39 1.57 -16.89 8.36
CA PHE A 39 1.88 -16.50 6.98
C PHE A 39 3.27 -16.99 6.56
N TRP A 40 4.28 -16.80 7.41
CA TRP A 40 5.65 -17.25 7.17
C TRP A 40 5.73 -18.78 6.99
N LEU A 41 5.07 -19.53 7.88
CA LEU A 41 5.04 -20.99 7.82
C LEU A 41 4.32 -21.48 6.56
N ILE A 42 3.22 -20.85 6.15
CA ILE A 42 2.56 -21.18 4.89
C ILE A 42 3.46 -20.87 3.69
N ALA A 43 4.06 -19.68 3.66
CA ALA A 43 4.91 -19.22 2.56
C ALA A 43 6.17 -20.05 2.37
N THR A 44 6.63 -20.71 3.43
CA THR A 44 7.81 -21.59 3.42
C THR A 44 7.43 -23.08 3.45
N CYS A 45 6.16 -23.45 3.24
CA CYS A 45 5.71 -24.84 3.30
C CYS A 45 6.14 -25.57 4.59
N LEU A 46 6.05 -24.88 5.73
CA LEU A 46 6.51 -25.31 7.06
C LEU A 46 8.03 -25.50 7.20
N GLN A 47 8.83 -24.87 6.33
CA GLN A 47 10.30 -24.89 6.35
C GLN A 47 10.86 -23.49 6.66
N PRO A 48 10.72 -22.98 7.91
CA PRO A 48 11.01 -21.58 8.25
C PRO A 48 12.45 -21.12 7.91
N TRP A 49 13.42 -22.04 7.89
CA TRP A 49 14.80 -21.74 7.49
C TRP A 49 14.96 -21.27 6.04
N GLN A 50 13.94 -21.45 5.18
CA GLN A 50 13.93 -20.97 3.79
C GLN A 50 13.56 -19.48 3.65
N LEU A 51 13.46 -18.73 4.75
CA LEU A 51 13.11 -17.30 4.73
C LEU A 51 13.95 -16.47 3.75
N PHE A 52 15.23 -16.82 3.59
CA PHE A 52 16.20 -16.13 2.75
C PHE A 52 16.62 -16.95 1.51
N ASP A 53 15.87 -18.00 1.16
CA ASP A 53 16.11 -18.73 -0.07
C ASP A 53 15.82 -17.84 -1.28
N LYS A 54 16.49 -18.16 -2.40
CA LYS A 54 16.28 -17.39 -3.64
C LYS A 54 14.86 -17.60 -4.12
N GLY A 55 14.09 -16.52 -4.14
CA GLY A 55 12.70 -16.56 -4.57
C GLY A 55 12.53 -16.80 -6.08
N PRO A 56 11.29 -17.03 -6.54
CA PRO A 56 10.97 -17.27 -7.95
C PRO A 56 11.23 -16.04 -8.85
N TYR A 57 10.94 -16.16 -10.15
CA TYR A 57 10.99 -15.05 -11.10
C TYR A 57 10.27 -13.81 -10.55
N THR A 58 10.86 -12.61 -10.77
CA THR A 58 10.46 -11.28 -10.26
C THR A 58 10.94 -10.88 -8.86
N THR A 59 11.48 -11.79 -8.05
CA THR A 59 11.87 -11.46 -6.65
C THR A 59 13.06 -10.53 -6.51
N ASP A 60 13.88 -10.39 -7.55
CA ASP A 60 15.02 -9.46 -7.65
C ASP A 60 14.62 -8.05 -8.07
N PHE A 61 13.38 -7.79 -8.51
CA PHE A 61 13.03 -6.53 -9.16
C PHE A 61 13.29 -5.31 -8.28
N TYR A 62 12.93 -5.37 -7.00
CA TYR A 62 13.21 -4.28 -6.07
C TYR A 62 14.66 -4.23 -5.60
N ASP A 63 15.40 -5.35 -5.63
CA ASP A 63 16.83 -5.36 -5.32
C ASP A 63 17.62 -4.66 -6.42
N VAL A 64 17.37 -5.00 -7.69
CA VAL A 64 18.02 -4.33 -8.83
C VAL A 64 17.57 -2.88 -8.94
N GLN A 65 16.30 -2.59 -8.68
CA GLN A 65 15.81 -1.22 -8.70
C GLN A 65 16.46 -0.39 -7.59
N ALA A 66 16.68 -0.94 -6.40
CA ALA A 66 17.41 -0.27 -5.33
C ALA A 66 18.86 0.06 -5.74
N ARG A 67 19.56 -0.86 -6.41
CA ARG A 67 20.91 -0.59 -6.96
C ARG A 67 20.91 0.50 -8.01
N SER A 68 20.00 0.42 -8.97
CA SER A 68 19.88 1.44 -10.00
C SER A 68 19.64 2.82 -9.38
N LEU A 69 18.80 2.90 -8.34
CA LEU A 69 18.53 4.15 -7.61
C LEU A 69 19.79 4.72 -6.93
N VAL A 70 20.64 3.88 -6.34
CA VAL A 70 21.94 4.31 -5.77
C VAL A 70 22.84 4.93 -6.83
N GLN A 71 22.74 4.45 -8.07
CA GLN A 71 23.48 4.99 -9.23
C GLN A 71 22.77 6.18 -9.90
N GLY A 72 21.64 6.65 -9.37
CA GLY A 72 20.86 7.74 -9.95
C GLY A 72 20.04 7.35 -11.19
N HIS A 73 19.81 6.05 -11.39
CA HIS A 73 19.08 5.50 -12.53
C HIS A 73 17.72 4.91 -12.11
N LEU A 74 16.76 4.91 -13.02
CA LEU A 74 15.46 4.24 -12.85
C LEU A 74 15.33 2.97 -13.69
N ASP A 75 16.18 2.82 -14.70
CA ASP A 75 16.26 1.62 -15.53
C ASP A 75 16.87 0.45 -14.76
N VAL A 76 16.48 -0.76 -15.17
CA VAL A 76 16.94 -2.03 -14.59
C VAL A 76 17.58 -2.90 -15.67
N PRO A 77 18.45 -3.86 -15.31
CA PRO A 77 19.02 -4.79 -16.28
C PRO A 77 17.94 -5.59 -17.04
N ALA A 78 18.06 -5.64 -18.38
CA ALA A 78 17.08 -6.30 -19.25
C ALA A 78 16.92 -7.80 -18.95
N ASN A 79 18.02 -8.47 -18.61
CA ASN A 79 18.03 -9.89 -18.24
C ASN A 79 17.27 -10.19 -16.95
N VAL A 80 17.13 -9.20 -16.05
CA VAL A 80 16.35 -9.33 -14.81
C VAL A 80 14.89 -9.05 -15.08
N ALA A 81 14.58 -7.92 -15.72
CA ALA A 81 13.19 -7.56 -16.04
C ALA A 81 12.50 -8.62 -16.92
N GLY A 82 13.24 -9.23 -17.87
CA GLY A 82 12.71 -10.27 -18.74
C GLY A 82 11.46 -9.82 -19.48
N ILE A 83 10.40 -10.63 -19.42
CA ILE A 83 9.13 -10.36 -20.12
C ILE A 83 8.38 -9.14 -19.56
N GLU A 84 8.66 -8.77 -18.31
CA GLU A 84 8.04 -7.61 -17.63
C GLU A 84 8.72 -6.27 -17.99
N GLY A 85 9.85 -6.31 -18.71
CA GLY A 85 10.59 -5.12 -19.11
C GLY A 85 9.89 -4.32 -20.20
N PHE A 86 10.09 -3.00 -20.16
CA PHE A 86 9.67 -2.03 -21.17
C PHE A 86 10.91 -1.40 -21.79
N GLU A 87 11.11 -1.61 -23.09
CA GLU A 87 12.26 -1.04 -23.80
C GLU A 87 11.95 0.37 -24.28
N ILE A 88 12.60 1.36 -23.69
CA ILE A 88 12.37 2.79 -23.95
C ILE A 88 13.72 3.49 -24.06
N ASN A 89 14.00 4.06 -25.23
CA ASN A 89 15.26 4.77 -25.52
C ASN A 89 16.52 3.92 -25.20
N GLY A 90 16.50 2.63 -25.54
CA GLY A 90 17.62 1.71 -25.27
C GLY A 90 17.79 1.29 -23.81
N LYS A 91 16.90 1.74 -22.90
CA LYS A 91 16.87 1.37 -21.49
C LYS A 91 15.69 0.46 -21.19
N THR A 92 15.84 -0.44 -20.21
CA THR A 92 14.73 -1.29 -19.76
C THR A 92 14.11 -0.71 -18.49
N GLN A 93 12.82 -0.39 -18.56
CA GLN A 93 12.04 0.10 -17.43
C GLN A 93 11.11 -1.01 -16.91
N ILE A 94 10.74 -0.92 -15.65
CA ILE A 94 9.66 -1.70 -15.05
C ILE A 94 8.61 -0.76 -14.48
N TYR A 95 7.34 -1.17 -14.52
CA TYR A 95 6.23 -0.33 -14.07
C TYR A 95 5.91 -0.47 -12.57
N PHE A 96 6.58 -1.39 -11.87
CA PHE A 96 6.45 -1.55 -10.42
C PHE A 96 6.91 -0.30 -9.67
N GLY A 97 6.17 0.07 -8.64
CA GLY A 97 6.43 1.25 -7.83
C GLY A 97 7.80 1.22 -7.13
N ILE A 98 8.33 2.38 -6.76
CA ILE A 98 9.67 2.48 -6.14
C ILE A 98 9.68 2.29 -4.61
N GLY A 99 8.52 2.22 -3.97
CA GLY A 99 8.40 2.15 -2.50
C GLY A 99 9.21 1.01 -1.88
N PRO A 100 8.98 -0.26 -2.28
CA PRO A 100 9.75 -1.40 -1.78
C PRO A 100 11.25 -1.30 -2.06
N ALA A 101 11.65 -0.77 -3.21
CA ALA A 101 13.07 -0.56 -3.54
C ALA A 101 13.74 0.48 -2.60
N ILE A 102 13.04 1.55 -2.24
CA ILE A 102 13.57 2.57 -1.31
C ILE A 102 13.91 1.94 0.06
N MET A 103 13.05 1.07 0.58
CA MET A 103 13.32 0.39 1.86
C MET A 103 14.53 -0.54 1.79
N ARG A 104 14.89 -1.01 0.58
CA ARG A 104 16.02 -1.91 0.36
C ARG A 104 17.34 -1.19 0.08
N LEU A 105 17.35 0.14 -0.08
CA LEU A 105 18.57 0.90 -0.32
C LEU A 105 19.71 0.56 0.67
N PRO A 106 19.47 0.39 1.99
CA PRO A 106 20.54 0.06 2.93
C PRO A 106 21.14 -1.35 2.75
N LEU A 107 20.38 -2.28 2.15
CA LEU A 107 20.76 -3.69 2.04
C LEU A 107 21.18 -4.04 0.61
N SER A 108 20.24 -3.94 -0.33
CA SER A 108 20.43 -4.32 -1.73
C SER A 108 21.01 -3.19 -2.58
N GLY A 109 20.95 -1.93 -2.11
CA GLY A 109 21.45 -0.78 -2.87
C GLY A 109 22.98 -0.77 -3.07
N VAL A 110 23.72 -1.43 -2.19
CA VAL A 110 25.20 -1.42 -2.17
C VAL A 110 25.79 -2.83 -2.36
N SER A 111 25.05 -3.88 -2.01
CA SER A 111 25.51 -5.28 -2.05
C SER A 111 24.55 -6.16 -2.84
N ASP A 112 25.07 -7.22 -3.46
CA ASP A 112 24.33 -8.26 -4.19
C ASP A 112 24.03 -9.50 -3.34
N VAL A 113 24.57 -9.56 -2.10
CA VAL A 113 24.43 -10.71 -1.19
C VAL A 113 22.96 -11.04 -0.91
N PHE A 114 22.11 -10.03 -0.90
CA PHE A 114 20.69 -10.15 -0.57
C PHE A 114 19.76 -10.32 -1.78
N ASP A 115 20.32 -10.45 -2.99
CA ASP A 115 19.54 -10.55 -4.22
C ASP A 115 18.59 -11.73 -4.22
N ARG A 116 17.30 -11.44 -4.44
CA ARG A 116 16.18 -12.40 -4.46
C ARG A 116 15.86 -13.03 -3.11
N ARG A 117 16.43 -12.52 -2.02
CA ARG A 117 16.29 -13.11 -0.68
C ARG A 117 15.45 -12.28 0.28
N LEU A 118 15.16 -11.03 -0.05
CA LEU A 118 14.47 -10.10 0.87
C LEU A 118 12.95 -10.04 0.70
N SER A 119 12.40 -10.60 -0.39
CA SER A 119 11.00 -10.40 -0.74
C SER A 119 10.04 -10.97 0.30
N LEU A 120 10.28 -12.20 0.78
CA LEU A 120 9.45 -12.77 1.84
C LEU A 120 9.59 -11.99 3.16
N LEU A 121 10.81 -11.62 3.56
CA LEU A 121 11.01 -10.79 4.75
C LEU A 121 10.26 -9.45 4.64
N SER A 122 10.31 -8.82 3.47
CA SER A 122 9.59 -7.58 3.18
C SER A 122 8.07 -7.74 3.28
N GLU A 123 7.52 -8.82 2.75
CA GLU A 123 6.09 -9.18 2.87
C GLU A 123 5.67 -9.39 4.33
N LEU A 124 6.51 -10.07 5.15
CA LEU A 124 6.25 -10.25 6.59
C LEU A 124 6.26 -8.93 7.36
N LEU A 125 7.14 -8.00 6.99
CA LEU A 125 7.17 -6.64 7.55
C LEU A 125 5.92 -5.84 7.15
N ALA A 126 5.51 -5.92 5.88
CA ALA A 126 4.26 -5.30 5.41
C ALA A 126 3.05 -5.85 6.19
N LEU A 127 2.97 -7.17 6.37
CA LEU A 127 1.91 -7.83 7.13
C LEU A 127 1.89 -7.39 8.60
N SER A 128 3.07 -7.19 9.19
CA SER A 128 3.22 -6.66 10.54
C SER A 128 2.65 -5.24 10.67
N VAL A 129 2.98 -4.37 9.71
CA VAL A 129 2.46 -3.00 9.66
C VAL A 129 0.94 -3.02 9.49
N LEU A 130 0.42 -3.90 8.62
CA LEU A 130 -1.01 -4.05 8.34
C LEU A 130 -1.79 -4.48 9.59
N GLY A 131 -1.34 -5.53 10.29
CA GLY A 131 -2.01 -6.02 11.50
C GLY A 131 -2.08 -4.97 12.61
N LEU A 132 -0.97 -4.24 12.84
CA LEU A 132 -0.93 -3.17 13.83
C LEU A 132 -1.76 -1.94 13.41
N ALA A 133 -1.79 -1.61 12.11
CA ALA A 133 -2.63 -0.55 11.58
C ALA A 133 -4.13 -0.90 11.71
N ALA A 134 -4.51 -2.13 11.39
CA ALA A 134 -5.87 -2.63 11.52
C ALA A 134 -6.37 -2.53 12.97
N ALA A 135 -5.57 -2.97 13.94
CA ALA A 135 -5.94 -2.87 15.37
C ALA A 135 -6.11 -1.41 15.83
N ARG A 136 -5.23 -0.49 15.38
CA ARG A 136 -5.39 0.95 15.69
C ARG A 136 -6.64 1.54 15.04
N LEU A 137 -6.91 1.20 13.79
CA LEU A 137 -8.12 1.63 13.08
C LEU A 137 -9.38 1.12 13.77
N LEU A 138 -9.40 -0.13 14.26
CA LEU A 138 -10.50 -0.65 15.05
C LEU A 138 -10.79 0.23 16.27
N LYS A 139 -9.75 0.64 17.03
CA LYS A 139 -9.92 1.52 18.20
C LYS A 139 -10.53 2.86 17.80
N ARG A 140 -10.07 3.42 16.69
CA ARG A 140 -10.58 4.70 16.17
C ARG A 140 -12.01 4.58 15.66
N ALA A 141 -12.35 3.50 14.96
CA ALA A 141 -13.68 3.24 14.45
C ALA A 141 -14.69 3.01 15.58
N LYS A 142 -14.30 2.26 16.63
CA LYS A 142 -15.14 2.07 17.82
C LYS A 142 -15.54 3.39 18.47
N SER A 143 -14.64 4.38 18.50
CA SER A 143 -14.95 5.70 19.07
C SER A 143 -15.87 6.56 18.19
N LEU A 144 -16.27 6.09 16.99
CA LEU A 144 -17.19 6.78 16.09
C LEU A 144 -18.59 6.14 16.09
N VAL A 145 -18.75 4.98 16.71
CA VAL A 145 -20.01 4.22 16.74
C VAL A 145 -20.69 4.44 18.08
N ALA A 146 -21.93 4.94 18.06
CA ALA A 146 -22.75 5.08 19.26
C ALA A 146 -23.04 3.68 19.86
N ASN A 147 -22.91 3.56 21.18
CA ASN A 147 -23.07 2.29 21.91
C ASN A 147 -22.13 1.17 21.41
N ALA A 148 -20.93 1.52 20.95
CA ALA A 148 -19.93 0.51 20.58
C ALA A 148 -19.65 -0.41 21.79
N PRO A 149 -19.66 -1.74 21.62
CA PRO A 149 -19.35 -2.65 22.71
C PRO A 149 -17.94 -2.38 23.24
N GLU A 150 -17.79 -2.28 24.57
CA GLU A 150 -16.49 -2.09 25.22
C GLU A 150 -15.51 -3.19 24.76
N GLY A 151 -16.01 -4.43 24.70
CA GLY A 151 -15.28 -5.58 24.21
C GLY A 151 -14.07 -5.94 25.07
N ALA A 152 -13.45 -7.07 24.76
CA ALA A 152 -12.24 -7.50 25.45
C ALA A 152 -10.98 -7.06 24.69
N ALA A 153 -9.87 -6.86 25.41
CA ALA A 153 -8.61 -6.44 24.79
C ALA A 153 -8.11 -7.44 23.72
N TRP A 154 -8.44 -8.73 23.84
CA TRP A 154 -8.09 -9.75 22.85
C TRP A 154 -8.76 -9.53 21.49
N TRP A 155 -9.86 -8.77 21.40
CA TRP A 155 -10.52 -8.42 20.13
C TRP A 155 -9.58 -7.70 19.18
N PHE A 156 -8.64 -6.90 19.69
CA PHE A 156 -7.65 -6.21 18.85
C PHE A 156 -6.63 -7.18 18.25
N GLY A 157 -6.29 -8.25 18.98
CA GLY A 157 -5.46 -9.34 18.46
C GLY A 157 -6.21 -10.17 17.42
N ALA A 158 -7.45 -10.57 17.72
CA ALA A 158 -8.30 -11.29 16.80
C ALA A 158 -8.57 -10.49 15.51
N PHE A 159 -8.83 -9.20 15.62
CA PHE A 159 -9.03 -8.33 14.47
C PHE A 159 -7.76 -8.19 13.63
N ALA A 160 -6.58 -8.08 14.25
CA ALA A 160 -5.31 -8.09 13.52
C ALA A 160 -5.15 -9.40 12.71
N VAL A 161 -5.43 -10.56 13.33
CA VAL A 161 -5.39 -11.88 12.67
C VAL A 161 -6.37 -11.97 11.51
N VAL A 162 -7.63 -11.58 11.71
CA VAL A 162 -8.66 -11.63 10.68
C VAL A 162 -8.34 -10.66 9.54
N ALA A 163 -7.87 -9.44 9.83
CA ALA A 163 -7.51 -8.47 8.80
C ALA A 163 -6.37 -8.97 7.89
N THR A 164 -5.43 -9.74 8.43
CA THR A 164 -4.27 -10.27 7.69
C THR A 164 -4.54 -11.63 7.04
N LEU A 165 -5.10 -12.60 7.78
CA LEU A 165 -5.24 -13.99 7.34
C LEU A 165 -6.66 -14.35 6.90
N GLY A 166 -7.66 -13.59 7.36
CA GLY A 166 -9.07 -13.78 7.01
C GLY A 166 -9.49 -13.00 5.76
N THR A 167 -8.54 -12.43 5.02
CA THR A 167 -8.78 -11.66 3.79
C THR A 167 -8.02 -12.28 2.61
N PRO A 168 -8.29 -11.85 1.37
CA PRO A 168 -7.51 -12.30 0.20
C PRO A 168 -5.99 -12.06 0.32
N LEU A 169 -5.52 -11.26 1.29
CA LEU A 169 -4.10 -11.07 1.55
C LEU A 169 -3.38 -12.37 1.92
N LEU A 170 -4.10 -13.36 2.48
CA LEU A 170 -3.51 -14.69 2.73
C LEU A 170 -3.03 -15.35 1.43
N PHE A 171 -3.69 -15.10 0.30
CA PHE A 171 -3.25 -15.64 -0.99
C PHE A 171 -1.82 -15.23 -1.36
N PHE A 172 -1.36 -14.08 -0.88
CA PHE A 172 0.00 -13.62 -1.13
C PHE A 172 1.07 -14.48 -0.44
N SER A 173 0.71 -15.28 0.57
CA SER A 173 1.64 -16.29 1.12
C SER A 173 1.88 -17.45 0.17
N SER A 174 1.19 -17.55 -0.97
CA SER A 174 1.40 -18.64 -1.93
C SER A 174 2.79 -18.59 -2.58
N ARG A 175 3.33 -17.38 -2.82
CA ARG A 175 4.65 -17.14 -3.41
C ARG A 175 5.11 -15.72 -3.06
N ALA A 176 6.39 -15.52 -2.79
CA ALA A 176 6.97 -14.18 -2.76
C ALA A 176 7.17 -13.71 -4.21
N LEU A 177 6.26 -12.87 -4.73
CA LEU A 177 6.34 -12.29 -6.08
C LEU A 177 6.35 -10.77 -5.97
N VAL A 178 6.96 -10.08 -6.94
CA VAL A 178 7.01 -8.61 -6.95
C VAL A 178 5.62 -7.97 -6.81
N TYR A 179 4.60 -8.60 -7.40
CA TYR A 179 3.21 -8.17 -7.33
C TYR A 179 2.64 -8.30 -5.91
N HIS A 180 2.89 -9.43 -5.25
CA HIS A 180 2.40 -9.70 -3.90
C HIS A 180 3.00 -8.71 -2.92
N GLU A 181 4.32 -8.49 -2.99
CA GLU A 181 5.00 -7.51 -2.17
C GLU A 181 4.50 -6.07 -2.42
N ALA A 182 4.28 -5.69 -3.69
CA ALA A 182 3.75 -4.36 -4.03
C ALA A 182 2.37 -4.13 -3.41
N GLU A 183 1.48 -5.11 -3.55
CA GLU A 183 0.10 -5.04 -3.06
C GLU A 183 0.02 -5.11 -1.53
N LEU A 184 0.85 -5.94 -0.90
CA LEU A 184 0.96 -6.02 0.57
C LEU A 184 1.43 -4.69 1.16
N TRP A 185 2.49 -4.10 0.62
CA TRP A 185 2.96 -2.80 1.08
C TRP A 185 1.98 -1.68 0.76
N GLY A 186 1.35 -1.70 -0.42
CA GLY A 186 0.29 -0.76 -0.79
C GLY A 186 -0.87 -0.80 0.22
N ALA A 187 -1.36 -1.99 0.56
CA ALA A 187 -2.41 -2.18 1.56
C ALA A 187 -1.95 -1.79 2.98
N ALA A 188 -0.77 -2.23 3.40
CA ALA A 188 -0.23 -1.97 4.73
C ALA A 188 -0.01 -0.47 4.97
N ALA A 189 0.66 0.20 4.04
CA ALA A 189 0.90 1.63 4.08
C ALA A 189 -0.39 2.43 3.85
N GLY A 190 -1.33 1.91 3.05
CA GLY A 190 -2.67 2.47 2.88
C GLY A 190 -3.46 2.50 4.18
N LEU A 191 -3.59 1.37 4.88
CA LEU A 191 -4.27 1.30 6.18
C LEU A 191 -3.56 2.13 7.25
N ALA A 192 -2.24 2.03 7.33
CA ALA A 192 -1.46 2.82 8.28
C ALA A 192 -1.54 4.32 7.97
N GLY A 193 -1.61 4.70 6.70
CA GLY A 193 -1.82 6.08 6.25
C GLY A 193 -3.19 6.60 6.66
N LEU A 194 -4.26 5.83 6.47
CA LEU A 194 -5.60 6.19 6.95
C LEU A 194 -5.62 6.39 8.47
N ASP A 195 -4.92 5.55 9.24
CA ASP A 195 -4.76 5.74 10.69
C ASP A 195 -4.12 7.10 11.02
N LEU A 196 -3.06 7.48 10.29
CA LEU A 196 -2.38 8.76 10.47
C LEU A 196 -3.24 9.95 10.04
N VAL A 197 -4.02 9.82 8.97
CA VAL A 197 -4.98 10.86 8.55
C VAL A 197 -6.03 11.09 9.63
N ILE A 198 -6.62 10.03 10.19
CA ILE A 198 -7.59 10.16 11.29
C ILE A 198 -6.92 10.74 12.54
N ARG A 199 -5.67 10.34 12.84
CA ARG A 199 -4.90 10.92 13.95
C ARG A 199 -4.68 12.42 13.76
N TRP A 200 -4.31 12.84 12.55
CA TRP A 200 -4.13 14.25 12.22
C TRP A 200 -5.47 15.00 12.33
N TRP A 201 -6.58 14.44 11.82
CA TRP A 201 -7.90 15.07 11.92
C TRP A 201 -8.33 15.33 13.38
N ARG A 202 -8.05 14.39 14.29
CA ARG A 202 -8.36 14.53 15.72
C ARG A 202 -7.41 15.48 16.44
N VAL A 203 -6.13 15.45 16.09
CA VAL A 203 -5.08 16.28 16.71
C VAL A 203 -4.26 16.94 15.61
N PRO A 204 -4.71 18.09 15.07
CA PRO A 204 -4.14 18.68 13.86
C PRO A 204 -2.81 19.38 14.15
N THR A 205 -1.72 18.62 14.10
CA THR A 205 -0.35 19.14 14.17
C THR A 205 0.34 19.04 12.82
N ARG A 206 1.30 19.94 12.54
CA ARG A 206 2.12 19.88 11.32
C ARG A 206 2.85 18.54 11.21
N ARG A 207 3.36 18.03 12.33
CA ARG A 207 4.03 16.73 12.40
C ARG A 207 3.11 15.60 11.94
N HIS A 208 1.88 15.51 12.46
CA HIS A 208 0.95 14.46 12.05
C HIS A 208 0.57 14.56 10.56
N LEU A 209 0.46 15.78 10.02
CA LEU A 209 0.22 15.98 8.59
C LEU A 209 1.40 15.47 7.75
N VAL A 210 2.63 15.83 8.13
CA VAL A 210 3.85 15.37 7.45
C VAL A 210 3.96 13.84 7.51
N GLU A 211 3.71 13.23 8.67
CA GLU A 211 3.69 11.77 8.82
C GLU A 211 2.64 11.12 7.89
N ALA A 212 1.43 11.69 7.80
CA ALA A 212 0.38 11.18 6.92
C ALA A 212 0.72 11.35 5.43
N VAL A 213 1.25 12.50 5.02
CA VAL A 213 1.66 12.77 3.62
C VAL A 213 2.83 11.89 3.22
N ALA A 214 3.83 11.72 4.09
CA ALA A 214 4.98 10.86 3.83
C ALA A 214 4.54 9.41 3.63
N LEU A 215 3.67 8.89 4.50
CA LEU A 215 3.18 7.53 4.40
C LEU A 215 2.22 7.35 3.20
N ALA A 216 1.41 8.35 2.86
CA ALA A 216 0.60 8.36 1.65
C ALA A 216 1.45 8.33 0.38
N THR A 217 2.56 9.09 0.36
CA THR A 217 3.52 9.10 -0.75
C THR A 217 4.19 7.75 -0.89
N PHE A 218 4.59 7.13 0.22
CA PHE A 218 5.13 5.78 0.23
C PHE A 218 4.10 4.73 -0.24
N ALA A 219 2.86 4.79 0.24
CA ALA A 219 1.81 3.86 -0.16
C ALA A 219 1.54 3.92 -1.68
N LEU A 220 1.41 5.13 -2.24
CA LEU A 220 1.21 5.34 -3.66
C LEU A 220 2.44 4.91 -4.48
N SER A 221 3.66 5.07 -3.93
CA SER A 221 4.89 4.61 -4.56
C SER A 221 5.10 3.10 -4.48
N CYS A 222 4.36 2.36 -3.64
CA CYS A 222 4.29 0.90 -3.70
C CYS A 222 3.38 0.44 -4.85
N ARG A 223 2.13 0.93 -4.83
CA ARG A 223 1.10 0.56 -5.79
C ARG A 223 -0.03 1.59 -5.78
N PRO A 224 -0.32 2.28 -6.89
CA PRO A 224 -1.36 3.31 -6.92
C PRO A 224 -2.76 2.79 -6.57
N SER A 225 -3.12 1.59 -7.05
CA SER A 225 -4.46 0.99 -6.87
C SER A 225 -4.80 0.70 -5.41
N THR A 226 -3.82 0.26 -4.60
CA THR A 226 -4.02 -0.08 -3.17
C THR A 226 -3.51 1.00 -2.22
N GLY A 227 -2.63 1.89 -2.68
CA GLY A 227 -1.98 2.92 -1.88
C GLY A 227 -2.59 4.33 -1.95
N ALA A 228 -3.55 4.60 -2.84
CA ALA A 228 -4.10 5.95 -3.01
C ALA A 228 -5.01 6.42 -1.86
N ALA A 229 -5.53 5.50 -1.05
CA ALA A 229 -6.58 5.80 -0.06
C ALA A 229 -6.22 6.92 0.94
N PRO A 230 -5.01 6.98 1.54
CA PRO A 230 -4.64 8.07 2.44
C PRO A 230 -4.58 9.45 1.76
N ALA A 231 -4.05 9.51 0.53
CA ALA A 231 -3.98 10.75 -0.23
C ALA A 231 -5.37 11.27 -0.59
N MET A 232 -6.27 10.36 -1.01
CA MET A 232 -7.67 10.69 -1.26
C MET A 232 -8.39 11.16 0.01
N ALA A 233 -8.15 10.49 1.15
CA ALA A 233 -8.73 10.89 2.43
C ALA A 233 -8.26 12.29 2.87
N LEU A 234 -6.98 12.63 2.69
CA LEU A 234 -6.49 14.00 2.90
C LEU A 234 -7.21 14.98 1.98
N GLY A 235 -7.40 14.65 0.69
CA GLY A 235 -8.15 15.48 -0.25
C GLY A 235 -9.57 15.76 0.23
N LEU A 236 -10.31 14.72 0.62
CA LEU A 236 -11.67 14.84 1.14
C LEU A 236 -11.74 15.68 2.42
N PHE A 237 -10.82 15.48 3.37
CA PHE A 237 -10.77 16.31 4.58
C PHE A 237 -10.36 17.76 4.28
N GLY A 238 -9.48 17.98 3.30
CA GLY A 238 -9.14 19.31 2.80
C GLY A 238 -10.36 20.03 2.21
N LEU A 239 -11.18 19.33 1.41
CA LEU A 239 -12.44 19.86 0.88
C LEU A 239 -13.46 20.14 2.00
N ALA A 240 -13.56 19.26 3.00
CA ALA A 240 -14.42 19.50 4.16
C ALA A 240 -14.00 20.74 4.97
N LEU A 241 -12.69 21.01 5.10
CA LEU A 241 -12.19 22.24 5.73
C LEU A 241 -12.49 23.48 4.89
N ALA A 242 -12.39 23.39 3.56
CA ALA A 242 -12.81 24.46 2.65
C ALA A 242 -14.30 24.78 2.82
N TRP A 243 -15.14 23.74 2.92
CA TRP A 243 -16.57 23.88 3.18
C TRP A 243 -16.86 24.61 4.51
N LYS A 244 -16.07 24.31 5.55
CA LYS A 244 -16.09 25.03 6.84
C LYS A 244 -15.46 26.42 6.79
N ARG A 245 -15.03 26.89 5.62
CA ARG A 245 -14.36 28.19 5.39
C ARG A 245 -13.00 28.31 6.08
N GLU A 246 -12.38 27.19 6.46
CA GLU A 246 -11.01 27.13 7.02
C GLU A 246 -9.95 27.10 5.91
N TRP A 247 -9.98 28.09 5.01
CA TRP A 247 -9.22 28.08 3.75
C TRP A 247 -7.71 27.85 3.91
N ARG A 248 -7.07 28.48 4.89
CA ARG A 248 -5.61 28.30 5.11
C ARG A 248 -5.25 26.86 5.43
N ARG A 249 -6.04 26.19 6.26
CA ARG A 249 -5.82 24.78 6.62
C ARG A 249 -6.21 23.86 5.47
N SER A 250 -7.31 24.15 4.80
CA SER A 250 -7.74 23.44 3.60
C SER A 250 -6.64 23.40 2.53
N LEU A 251 -6.06 24.55 2.19
CA LEU A 251 -4.98 24.65 1.19
C LEU A 251 -3.77 23.81 1.57
N LEU A 252 -3.34 23.84 2.84
CA LEU A 252 -2.21 23.03 3.31
C LEU A 252 -2.48 21.52 3.17
N VAL A 253 -3.71 21.10 3.46
CA VAL A 253 -4.11 19.68 3.43
C VAL A 253 -4.31 19.20 2.01
N LEU A 254 -4.91 20.03 1.15
CA LEU A 254 -5.04 19.79 -0.27
C LEU A 254 -3.67 19.71 -0.95
N ALA A 255 -2.74 20.60 -0.60
CA ALA A 255 -1.36 20.50 -1.07
C ALA A 255 -0.72 19.18 -0.62
N GLY A 256 -0.92 18.79 0.65
CA GLY A 256 -0.50 17.48 1.17
C GLY A 256 -1.09 16.28 0.43
N ALA A 257 -2.35 16.37 0.02
CA ALA A 257 -3.04 15.33 -0.74
C ALA A 257 -2.51 15.17 -2.17
N VAL A 258 -2.03 16.27 -2.78
CA VAL A 258 -1.51 16.29 -4.16
C VAL A 258 -0.07 15.77 -4.25
N ILE A 259 0.75 15.95 -3.20
CA ILE A 259 2.16 15.52 -3.18
C ILE A 259 2.35 14.03 -3.56
N PRO A 260 1.62 13.05 -2.99
CA PRO A 260 1.72 11.65 -3.39
C PRO A 260 1.53 11.46 -4.90
N PHE A 261 0.46 12.04 -5.47
CA PHE A 261 0.14 11.90 -6.89
C PHE A 261 1.18 12.55 -7.79
N LEU A 262 1.73 13.71 -7.40
CA LEU A 262 2.83 14.33 -8.12
C LEU A 262 4.10 13.46 -8.07
N GLY A 263 4.39 12.85 -6.92
CA GLY A 263 5.50 11.91 -6.78
C GLY A 263 5.37 10.71 -7.71
N PHE A 264 4.18 10.09 -7.75
CA PHE A 264 3.89 9.00 -8.69
C PHE A 264 4.00 9.45 -10.15
N ALA A 265 3.37 10.57 -10.51
CA ALA A 265 3.39 11.09 -11.87
C ALA A 265 4.81 11.46 -12.32
N LEU A 266 5.64 11.99 -11.42
CA LEU A 266 7.04 12.27 -11.71
C LEU A 266 7.82 11.00 -12.02
N VAL A 267 7.69 9.96 -11.20
CA VAL A 267 8.37 8.67 -11.45
C VAL A 267 7.88 8.06 -12.77
N ASN A 268 6.58 8.10 -13.03
CA ASN A 268 6.01 7.59 -14.28
C ASN A 268 6.51 8.39 -15.48
N TRP A 269 6.60 9.72 -15.36
CA TRP A 269 7.12 10.59 -16.41
C TRP A 269 8.59 10.31 -16.72
N LEU A 270 9.40 10.11 -15.69
CA LEU A 270 10.83 9.81 -15.86
C LEU A 270 11.06 8.46 -16.54
N ARG A 271 10.17 7.47 -16.33
CA ARG A 271 10.26 6.14 -16.97
C ARG A 271 9.65 6.10 -18.37
N PHE A 272 8.45 6.64 -18.52
CA PHE A 272 7.57 6.37 -19.66
C PHE A 272 7.22 7.61 -20.47
N ARG A 273 7.60 8.82 -20.02
CA ARG A 273 7.15 10.10 -20.60
C ARG A 273 5.62 10.22 -20.63
N SER A 274 4.95 9.62 -19.65
CA SER A 274 3.52 9.75 -19.38
C SER A 274 3.29 9.95 -17.88
N ALA A 275 2.27 10.70 -17.50
CA ALA A 275 1.96 10.97 -16.08
C ALA A 275 1.30 9.78 -15.38
N SER A 276 0.54 8.95 -16.11
CA SER A 276 -0.22 7.83 -15.53
C SER A 276 -0.20 6.56 -16.36
N ASP A 277 0.02 6.68 -17.67
CA ASP A 277 -0.08 5.53 -18.57
C ASP A 277 1.23 4.74 -18.61
N VAL A 278 1.06 3.45 -18.86
CA VAL A 278 2.16 2.52 -19.09
C VAL A 278 2.08 2.09 -20.57
N PRO A 279 3.13 2.28 -21.38
CA PRO A 279 3.12 1.99 -22.80
C PRO A 279 3.24 0.48 -23.04
N PHE A 280 2.16 -0.27 -22.80
CA PHE A 280 2.11 -1.74 -22.98
C PHE A 280 2.57 -2.27 -24.33
N PRO A 281 2.43 -1.55 -25.46
CA PRO A 281 3.02 -1.99 -26.72
C PRO A 281 4.56 -2.12 -26.67
N LEU A 282 5.23 -1.40 -25.78
CA LEU A 282 6.69 -1.44 -25.60
C LEU A 282 7.15 -2.53 -24.61
N GLN A 283 6.21 -3.21 -23.97
CA GLN A 283 6.52 -4.31 -23.05
C GLN A 283 7.04 -5.51 -23.83
N VAL A 284 8.09 -6.15 -23.36
CA VAL A 284 8.71 -7.33 -23.97
C VAL A 284 7.67 -8.44 -24.18
N PHE A 285 6.81 -8.72 -23.19
CA PHE A 285 5.71 -9.69 -23.30
C PHE A 285 4.75 -9.41 -24.47
N SER A 286 4.46 -8.14 -24.75
CA SER A 286 3.56 -7.74 -25.84
C SER A 286 4.19 -7.92 -27.23
N LYS A 287 5.50 -8.16 -27.34
CA LYS A 287 6.16 -8.36 -28.64
C LYS A 287 5.97 -9.76 -29.23
N PHE A 288 5.61 -10.75 -28.41
CA PHE A 288 5.48 -12.14 -28.87
C PHE A 288 4.14 -12.82 -28.49
N ASN A 289 3.33 -12.22 -27.61
CA ASN A 289 2.00 -12.75 -27.31
C ASN A 289 0.95 -12.18 -28.30
N THR A 290 0.46 -13.02 -29.21
CA THR A 290 -0.48 -12.63 -30.28
C THR A 290 -1.82 -12.12 -29.74
N ASP A 291 -2.36 -12.77 -28.70
CA ASP A 291 -3.64 -12.37 -28.10
C ASP A 291 -3.55 -11.00 -27.45
N ARG A 292 -2.42 -10.74 -26.77
CA ARG A 292 -2.11 -9.45 -26.17
C ARG A 292 -1.93 -8.36 -27.23
N GLN A 293 -1.29 -8.67 -28.36
CA GLN A 293 -1.17 -7.74 -29.48
C GLN A 293 -2.54 -7.37 -30.06
N ALA A 294 -3.40 -8.37 -30.28
CA ALA A 294 -4.76 -8.15 -30.77
C ALA A 294 -5.57 -7.30 -29.79
N ALA A 295 -5.47 -7.58 -28.48
CA ALA A 295 -6.11 -6.79 -27.44
C ALA A 295 -5.60 -5.34 -27.44
N LEU A 296 -4.29 -5.11 -27.51
CA LEU A 296 -3.72 -3.76 -27.54
C LEU A 296 -4.17 -2.99 -28.79
N ALA A 297 -4.17 -3.63 -29.97
CA ALA A 297 -4.62 -3.01 -31.21
C ALA A 297 -6.10 -2.60 -31.14
N ALA A 298 -6.97 -3.45 -30.59
CA ALA A 298 -8.39 -3.15 -30.41
C ALA A 298 -8.67 -2.05 -29.34
N ASN A 299 -7.67 -1.70 -28.54
CA ASN A 299 -7.82 -0.84 -27.38
C ASN A 299 -6.87 0.39 -27.39
N ASN A 300 -6.42 0.83 -28.58
CA ASN A 300 -5.53 1.99 -28.75
C ASN A 300 -4.24 1.89 -27.90
N GLY A 301 -3.67 0.69 -27.79
CA GLY A 301 -2.45 0.43 -27.02
C GLY A 301 -2.65 0.39 -25.51
N SER A 302 -3.88 0.45 -25.00
CA SER A 302 -4.20 0.39 -23.57
C SER A 302 -4.86 -0.92 -23.17
N LEU A 303 -4.55 -1.40 -21.97
CA LEU A 303 -5.27 -2.49 -21.31
C LEU A 303 -6.20 -1.99 -20.20
N PHE A 304 -6.33 -0.66 -20.09
CA PHE A 304 -7.16 0.02 -19.11
C PHE A 304 -8.18 0.92 -19.80
N GLY A 305 -9.36 1.06 -19.19
CA GLY A 305 -10.42 1.92 -19.70
C GLY A 305 -11.77 1.56 -19.12
N LEU A 306 -12.68 2.55 -19.10
CA LEU A 306 -14.03 2.40 -18.56
C LEU A 306 -14.85 1.32 -19.30
N LYS A 307 -14.53 1.04 -20.55
CA LYS A 307 -15.19 -0.01 -21.34
C LYS A 307 -15.02 -1.42 -20.78
N PHE A 308 -13.98 -1.66 -19.96
CA PHE A 308 -13.77 -2.95 -19.30
C PHE A 308 -14.54 -3.08 -17.97
N VAL A 309 -15.14 -1.99 -17.47
CA VAL A 309 -15.87 -2.00 -16.20
C VAL A 309 -17.06 -2.98 -16.24
N PRO A 310 -17.94 -2.99 -17.26
CA PRO A 310 -19.07 -3.92 -17.30
C PRO A 310 -18.61 -5.39 -17.29
N THR A 311 -17.58 -5.73 -18.07
CA THR A 311 -17.06 -7.09 -18.15
C THR A 311 -16.37 -7.50 -16.84
N ASN A 312 -15.64 -6.60 -16.20
CA ASN A 312 -15.00 -6.87 -14.90
C ASN A 312 -16.04 -7.06 -13.80
N VAL A 313 -17.10 -6.25 -13.77
CA VAL A 313 -18.22 -6.40 -12.81
C VAL A 313 -18.93 -7.74 -13.04
N ALA A 314 -19.26 -8.06 -14.29
CA ALA A 314 -19.92 -9.33 -14.62
C ALA A 314 -19.06 -10.54 -14.22
N ARG A 315 -17.74 -10.47 -14.44
CA ARG A 315 -16.80 -11.53 -14.05
C ARG A 315 -16.62 -11.63 -12.53
N TYR A 316 -16.57 -10.50 -11.83
CA TYR A 316 -16.41 -10.48 -10.37
C TYR A 316 -17.56 -11.19 -9.64
N PHE A 317 -18.78 -11.03 -10.13
CA PHE A 317 -19.97 -11.72 -9.58
C PHE A 317 -20.27 -13.06 -10.27
N SER A 318 -19.42 -13.52 -11.20
CA SER A 318 -19.63 -14.79 -11.89
C SER A 318 -19.11 -15.95 -11.04
N PRO A 319 -19.92 -17.00 -10.83
CA PRO A 319 -19.45 -18.22 -10.17
C PRO A 319 -18.46 -19.04 -11.01
N PHE A 320 -18.24 -18.65 -12.28
CA PHE A 320 -17.37 -19.35 -13.24
C PHE A 320 -16.10 -18.57 -13.59
N ALA A 321 -15.69 -17.63 -12.75
CA ALA A 321 -14.45 -16.89 -12.95
C ALA A 321 -13.22 -17.78 -12.62
N PHE A 322 -12.78 -18.56 -13.61
CA PHE A 322 -11.43 -19.09 -13.72
C PHE A 322 -10.84 -18.67 -15.07
#